data_AF-A0A2A6CLV7-F1
#
_entry.id   AF-A0A2A6CLV7-F1
#
_cell.length_a   1.000
_cell.length_b   1.000
_cell.length_c   1.000
_cell.angle_alpha   90.00
_cell.angle_beta   90.00
_cell.angle_gamma   90.00
#
_symmetry.space_group_name_H-M   'P 1'
#
loop_
_entity.id
_entity.type
_entity.pdbx_description
1 polymer ?
#
loop_
_entity_poly.entity_id
_entity_poly.type
_entity_poly.pdbx_seq_one_letter_code
_entity_poly.pdbx_strand_id
1 'polypeptide(L)'
;MNSLLQLVILIAALASCSNAVKLSPEMEKCAEQLLRALPKETNAVYKNAITKIMKDVNAGALAEAQKTVKSVPEPDRSACLAKYMVADCLPMQSCLDCPIDLSD
;
A
#
# COMPACT_ATOMS: atom_id res chain seq x y z
N MET A 1 27.41 36.39 -4.50
CA MET A 1 26.48 35.73 -5.44
C MET A 1 26.61 34.20 -5.36
N ASN A 2 26.34 33.57 -4.22
CA ASN A 2 26.60 32.12 -4.06
C ASN A 2 25.56 31.34 -3.22
N SER A 3 24.50 31.99 -2.71
CA SER A 3 23.59 31.35 -1.74
C SER A 3 22.28 30.82 -2.36
N LEU A 4 21.91 31.28 -3.55
CA LEU A 4 20.68 30.83 -4.24
C LEU A 4 20.93 29.55 -5.06
N LEU A 5 22.14 29.34 -5.56
CA LEU A 5 22.47 28.18 -6.39
C LEU A 5 22.51 26.86 -5.58
N GLN A 6 22.89 26.93 -4.29
CA GLN A 6 22.91 25.76 -3.41
C GLN A 6 21.52 25.31 -2.97
N LEU A 7 20.54 26.24 -2.90
CA LEU A 7 19.18 25.91 -2.48
C LEU A 7 18.41 25.13 -3.56
N VAL A 8 18.69 25.41 -4.84
CA VAL A 8 18.02 24.74 -5.98
C VAL A 8 18.51 23.30 -6.15
N ILE A 9 19.77 23.00 -5.80
CA ILE A 9 20.33 21.66 -5.92
C ILE A 9 19.78 20.72 -4.83
N LEU A 10 19.47 21.23 -3.63
CA LEU A 10 18.89 20.40 -2.56
C LEU A 10 17.44 19.95 -2.84
N ILE A 11 16.68 20.71 -3.63
CA ILE A 11 15.28 20.37 -3.95
C ILE A 11 15.22 19.32 -5.07
N ALA A 12 16.18 19.32 -6.00
CA ALA A 12 16.25 18.33 -7.07
C ALA A 12 16.64 16.92 -6.57
N ALA A 13 17.37 16.81 -5.46
CA ALA A 13 17.81 15.53 -4.90
C ALA A 13 16.70 14.75 -4.16
N LEU A 14 15.58 15.41 -3.79
CA LEU A 14 14.41 14.73 -3.20
C LEU A 14 13.48 14.11 -4.25
N ALA A 15 13.74 14.33 -5.55
CA ALA A 15 13.02 13.67 -6.64
C ALA A 15 13.57 12.28 -6.99
N SER A 16 14.74 11.92 -6.46
CA SER A 16 15.35 10.61 -6.66
C SER A 16 14.85 9.62 -5.61
N CYS A 17 14.38 8.46 -6.09
CA CYS A 17 13.97 7.26 -5.35
C CYS A 17 12.47 7.12 -5.02
N SER A 18 11.58 7.58 -5.90
CA SER A 18 10.31 6.86 -6.04
C SER A 18 10.54 5.73 -7.04
N ASN A 19 11.10 4.61 -6.59
CA ASN A 19 10.85 3.33 -7.28
C ASN A 19 9.38 2.99 -7.02
N ALA A 20 8.45 3.81 -7.51
CA ALA A 20 7.06 3.45 -7.59
C ALA A 20 7.07 2.26 -8.54
N VAL A 21 6.95 1.06 -7.99
CA VAL A 21 6.67 -0.13 -8.78
C VAL A 21 5.52 0.29 -9.68
N LYS A 22 5.74 0.22 -10.99
CA LYS A 22 4.74 0.57 -11.97
C LYS A 22 3.58 -0.38 -11.72
N LEU A 23 2.58 0.08 -10.99
CA LEU A 23 1.44 -0.73 -10.59
C LEU A 23 0.84 -1.30 -11.87
N SER A 24 0.51 -2.59 -11.87
CA SER A 24 -0.24 -3.13 -12.99
C SER A 24 -1.58 -2.38 -13.09
N PRO A 25 -2.20 -2.29 -14.28
CA PRO A 25 -3.52 -1.67 -14.43
C PRO A 25 -4.58 -2.25 -13.47
N GLU A 26 -4.40 -3.50 -13.04
CA GLU A 26 -5.27 -4.17 -12.07
C GLU A 26 -5.07 -3.61 -10.65
N MET A 27 -3.82 -3.34 -10.27
CA MET A 27 -3.48 -2.74 -8.99
C MET A 27 -3.94 -1.28 -8.89
N GLU A 28 -3.90 -0.55 -10.01
CA GLU A 28 -4.46 0.82 -10.09
C GLU A 28 -5.97 0.82 -9.82
N LYS A 29 -6.73 -0.12 -10.42
CA LYS A 29 -8.17 -0.26 -10.16
C LYS A 29 -8.47 -0.61 -8.71
N CYS A 30 -7.68 -1.52 -8.11
CA CYS A 30 -7.80 -1.80 -6.69
C CYS A 30 -7.54 -0.55 -5.83
N ALA A 31 -6.48 0.21 -6.13
CA ALA A 31 -6.18 1.45 -5.41
C ALA A 31 -7.33 2.46 -5.52
N GLU A 32 -7.92 2.63 -6.70
CA GLU A 32 -9.10 3.47 -6.88
C GLU A 32 -10.30 3.01 -6.05
N GLN A 33 -10.59 1.70 -6.04
CA GLN A 33 -11.66 1.13 -5.22
C GLN A 33 -11.45 1.46 -3.73
N LEU A 34 -10.23 1.23 -3.23
CA LEU A 34 -9.89 1.45 -1.83
C LEU A 34 -9.92 2.94 -1.46
N LEU A 35 -9.47 3.84 -2.35
CA LEU A 35 -9.53 5.29 -2.15
C LEU A 35 -10.98 5.80 -2.02
N ARG A 36 -11.95 5.16 -2.68
CA ARG A 36 -13.37 5.51 -2.55
C ARG A 36 -13.99 4.98 -1.25
N ALA A 37 -13.47 3.88 -0.71
CA ALA A 37 -14.05 3.18 0.43
C ALA A 37 -13.45 3.62 1.78
N LEU A 38 -12.13 3.84 1.85
CA LEU A 38 -11.39 4.19 3.08
C LEU A 38 -11.88 5.45 3.82
N PRO A 39 -12.29 6.54 3.14
CA PRO A 39 -12.78 7.73 3.84
C PRO A 39 -14.06 7.47 4.65
N LYS A 40 -14.83 6.44 4.27
CA LYS A 40 -16.09 6.05 4.91
C LYS A 40 -15.92 4.97 5.98
N GLU A 41 -14.72 4.43 6.14
CA GLU A 41 -14.45 3.41 7.15
C GLU A 41 -14.38 4.02 8.55
N THR A 42 -15.19 3.48 9.45
CA THR A 42 -15.27 3.86 10.86
C THR A 42 -14.46 2.89 11.75
N ASN A 43 -14.19 1.67 11.28
CA ASN A 43 -13.31 0.73 11.97
C ASN A 43 -11.84 1.17 11.79
N ALA A 44 -11.25 1.69 12.87
CA ALA A 44 -9.87 2.19 12.86
C ALA A 44 -8.84 1.10 12.52
N VAL A 45 -9.07 -0.15 12.93
CA VAL A 45 -8.18 -1.27 12.61
C VAL A 45 -8.16 -1.50 11.09
N TYR A 46 -9.33 -1.54 10.46
CA TYR A 46 -9.44 -1.81 9.02
C TYR A 46 -8.85 -0.66 8.21
N LYS A 47 -9.20 0.57 8.61
CA LYS A 47 -8.68 1.78 7.97
C LYS A 47 -7.16 1.83 8.02
N ASN A 48 -6.56 1.55 9.18
CA ASN A 48 -5.11 1.58 9.35
C ASN A 48 -4.42 0.45 8.57
N ALA A 49 -4.95 -0.77 8.64
CA ALA A 49 -4.40 -1.93 7.93
C ALA A 49 -4.38 -1.70 6.41
N ILE A 50 -5.52 -1.34 5.82
CA ILE A 50 -5.62 -1.11 4.38
C ILE A 50 -4.79 0.10 3.94
N THR A 51 -4.77 1.19 4.72
CA THR A 51 -3.92 2.35 4.42
C THR A 51 -2.44 1.96 4.38
N LYS A 52 -1.98 1.17 5.35
CA LYS A 52 -0.59 0.70 5.41
C LYS A 52 -0.28 -0.27 4.27
N ILE A 53 -1.17 -1.21 3.96
CA ILE A 53 -1.03 -2.12 2.80
C ILE A 53 -0.88 -1.32 1.50
N MET A 54 -1.74 -0.34 1.24
CA MET A 54 -1.63 0.47 0.02
C MET A 54 -0.32 1.27 -0.03
N LYS A 55 0.11 1.82 1.11
CA LYS A 55 1.39 2.54 1.19
C LYS A 55 2.56 1.62 0.82
N ASP A 56 2.59 0.42 1.40
CA ASP A 56 3.67 -0.54 1.21
C ASP A 56 3.65 -1.09 -0.23
N VAL A 57 2.47 -1.39 -0.78
CA VAL A 57 2.27 -1.80 -2.19
C VAL A 57 2.72 -0.73 -3.18
N ASN A 58 2.33 0.53 -2.97
CA ASN A 58 2.72 1.64 -3.85
C ASN A 58 4.23 1.92 -3.80
N ALA A 59 4.87 1.60 -2.68
CA ALA A 59 6.31 1.67 -2.52
C ALA A 59 7.06 0.43 -3.05
N GLY A 60 6.34 -0.58 -3.57
CA GLY A 60 6.93 -1.86 -3.99
C GLY A 60 7.35 -2.78 -2.83
N ALA A 61 7.02 -2.43 -1.59
CA ALA A 61 7.36 -3.16 -0.38
C ALA A 61 6.33 -4.27 -0.08
N LEU A 62 6.22 -5.26 -0.97
CA LEU A 62 5.20 -6.32 -0.87
C LEU A 62 5.35 -7.19 0.39
N ALA A 63 6.59 -7.39 0.88
CA ALA A 63 6.84 -8.10 2.14
C ALA A 63 6.26 -7.37 3.36
N GLU A 64 6.39 -6.05 3.41
CA GLU A 64 5.81 -5.22 4.48
C GLU A 64 4.29 -5.17 4.39
N ALA A 65 3.75 -5.16 3.17
CA ALA A 65 2.30 -5.26 2.95
C ALA A 65 1.76 -6.61 3.45
N GLN A 66 2.44 -7.73 3.15
CA GLN A 66 2.09 -9.06 3.64
C GLN A 66 2.20 -9.14 5.17
N LYS A 67 3.26 -8.60 5.76
CA LYS A 67 3.44 -8.51 7.22
C LYS A 67 2.30 -7.73 7.88
N THR A 68 1.86 -6.65 7.25
CA THR A 68 0.70 -5.88 7.72
C THR A 68 -0.56 -6.72 7.73
N VAL A 69 -0.86 -7.46 6.66
CA VAL A 69 -2.00 -8.40 6.62
C VAL A 69 -1.89 -9.43 7.74
N LYS A 70 -0.74 -10.10 7.88
CA LYS A 70 -0.49 -11.14 8.91
C LYS A 70 -0.59 -10.59 10.34
N SER A 71 -0.24 -9.31 10.57
CA SER A 71 -0.27 -8.65 11.88
C SER A 71 -1.68 -8.34 12.39
N VAL A 72 -2.68 -8.30 11.50
CA VAL A 72 -4.07 -8.14 11.92
C VAL A 72 -4.55 -9.47 12.53
N PRO A 73 -5.06 -9.48 13.77
CA PRO A 73 -5.55 -10.68 14.40
C PRO A 73 -6.85 -11.17 13.73
N GLU A 74 -7.12 -12.47 13.83
CA GLU A 74 -8.47 -12.97 13.56
C GLU A 74 -9.41 -12.57 14.71
N PRO A 75 -10.69 -12.26 14.45
CA PRO A 75 -11.42 -12.37 13.16
C PRO A 75 -11.33 -11.13 12.26
N ASP A 76 -10.67 -10.07 12.73
CA ASP A 76 -10.61 -8.77 12.05
C ASP A 76 -9.91 -8.84 10.69
N ARG A 77 -8.89 -9.70 10.56
CA ARG A 77 -8.21 -9.92 9.28
C ARG A 77 -9.16 -10.47 8.24
N SER A 78 -9.87 -11.56 8.54
CA SER A 78 -10.85 -12.16 7.62
C SER A 78 -11.94 -11.17 7.21
N ALA A 79 -12.49 -10.41 8.17
CA ALA A 79 -13.52 -9.40 7.89
C ALA A 79 -12.99 -8.25 7.03
N CYS A 80 -11.77 -7.79 7.30
CA CYS A 80 -11.12 -6.73 6.54
C CYS A 80 -10.85 -7.15 5.09
N LEU A 81 -10.28 -8.35 4.88
CA LEU A 81 -10.03 -8.88 3.54
C LEU A 81 -11.34 -9.10 2.76
N ALA A 82 -12.35 -9.70 3.38
CA ALA A 82 -13.65 -9.90 2.76
C ALA A 82 -14.37 -8.60 2.38
N LYS A 83 -14.08 -7.49 3.08
CA LYS A 83 -14.67 -6.18 2.80
C LYS A 83 -13.92 -5.40 1.72
N TYR A 84 -12.59 -5.44 1.74
CA TYR A 84 -11.75 -4.51 0.97
C TYR A 84 -10.98 -5.18 -0.16
N MET A 85 -10.63 -6.46 -0.02
CA MET A 85 -9.81 -7.19 -0.98
C MET A 85 -10.65 -8.00 -1.97
N VAL A 86 -11.76 -7.41 -2.44
CA VAL A 86 -12.71 -8.04 -3.37
C VAL A 86 -12.66 -7.40 -4.76
N ALA A 87 -13.30 -8.05 -5.74
CA ALA A 87 -13.41 -7.58 -7.12
C ALA A 87 -12.05 -7.18 -7.72
N ASP A 88 -11.85 -5.90 -8.01
CA ASP A 88 -10.61 -5.37 -8.59
C ASP A 88 -9.37 -5.58 -7.69
N CYS A 89 -9.58 -5.86 -6.40
CA CYS A 89 -8.51 -6.14 -5.44
C CYS A 89 -8.17 -7.63 -5.26
N LEU A 90 -8.87 -8.56 -5.92
CA LEU A 90 -8.58 -10.00 -5.81
C LEU A 90 -7.14 -10.38 -6.22
N PRO A 91 -6.52 -9.80 -7.26
CA PRO A 91 -5.14 -10.08 -7.59
C PRO A 91 -4.19 -9.67 -6.45
N MET A 92 -4.44 -8.50 -5.84
CA MET A 92 -3.67 -8.02 -4.70
C MET A 92 -3.86 -8.92 -3.48
N GLN A 93 -5.08 -9.36 -3.20
CA GLN A 93 -5.37 -10.29 -2.12
C GLN A 93 -4.53 -11.56 -2.25
N SER A 94 -4.52 -12.13 -3.46
CA SER A 94 -3.83 -13.38 -3.74
C SER A 94 -2.33 -13.26 -3.46
N CYS A 95 -1.70 -12.14 -3.81
CA CYS A 95 -0.30 -11.88 -3.49
C CYS A 95 -0.05 -11.68 -1.99
N LEU A 96 -0.93 -10.98 -1.28
CA LEU A 96 -0.73 -10.62 0.12
C LEU A 96 -1.12 -11.73 1.10
N ASP A 97 -1.98 -12.66 0.70
CA ASP A 97 -2.36 -13.84 1.49
C ASP A 97 -1.59 -15.10 1.06
N CYS A 98 -0.57 -14.95 0.22
CA CYS A 98 0.30 -16.06 -0.17
C CYS A 98 0.98 -16.70 1.06
N PRO A 99 1.04 -18.04 1.15
CA PRO A 99 1.69 -18.74 2.26
C PRO A 99 3.21 -18.60 2.24
N ILE A 100 3.79 -18.23 1.08
CA ILE A 100 5.21 -17.95 0.94
C ILE A 100 5.49 -16.61 1.63
N ASP A 101 6.39 -16.61 2.60
CA ASP A 101 6.86 -15.38 3.20
C ASP A 101 7.74 -14.63 2.18
N LEU A 102 7.37 -13.39 1.90
CA LEU A 102 8.13 -12.53 0.99
C LEU A 102 9.30 -11.82 1.72
N SER A 103 9.47 -12.06 3.03
CA SER A 103 10.63 -11.60 3.78
C SER A 103 11.84 -12.50 3.52
N ASP A 104 12.59 -12.16 2.47
CA ASP A 104 14.03 -12.47 2.36
C ASP A 104 14.86 -11.41 3.11
#